data_AF-V7DAT8-F1
#
_entry.id   AF-V7DAT8-F1
#
_cell.length_a   1.000
_cell.length_b   1.000
_cell.length_c   1.000
_cell.angle_alpha   90.00
_cell.angle_beta   90.00
_cell.angle_gamma   90.00
#
_symmetry.space_group_name_H-M   'P 1'
#
loop_
_entity.id
_entity.type
_entity.pdbx_description
1 polymer ?
#
loop_
_entity_poly.entity_id
_entity_poly.type
_entity_poly.pdbx_seq_one_letter_code
_entity_poly.pdbx_strand_id
1 'polypeptide(L)'
;MYGCIALSLAGCNDKKINVTIPMGAVIYAKLYHLGDPALGTVLPTEYRAGGAGMVDYDFSQVLAGGDCALGIPLEWNNSMKKHVAATATLSCDGVEQRELKGYVVDKDGKQGLDGVALGGVVSFVVTESVSVK
;
A
#
# COMPACT_ATOMS: atom_id res chain seq x y z
N MET A 1 46.10 20.55 6.74
CA MET A 1 45.65 19.16 7.01
C MET A 1 44.43 19.26 7.91
N TYR A 2 43.51 18.28 7.85
CA TYR A 2 42.13 18.24 8.39
C TYR A 2 41.05 18.56 7.37
N GLY A 3 40.82 17.56 6.52
CA GLY A 3 39.64 17.46 5.67
C GLY A 3 38.41 17.09 6.50
N CYS A 4 37.33 17.82 6.27
CA CYS A 4 36.00 17.32 6.56
C CYS A 4 35.67 16.28 5.49
N ILE A 5 35.81 15.00 5.85
CA ILE A 5 35.13 13.92 5.14
C ILE A 5 33.64 14.18 5.37
N ALA A 6 33.00 14.83 4.40
CA ALA A 6 31.57 14.76 4.26
C ALA A 6 31.25 13.29 4.00
N LEU A 7 30.84 12.56 5.04
CA LEU A 7 30.03 11.37 4.85
C LEU A 7 28.72 11.86 4.25
N SER A 8 28.71 11.98 2.93
CA SER A 8 27.50 11.87 2.15
C SER A 8 26.93 10.48 2.48
N LEU A 9 26.06 10.45 3.48
CA LEU A 9 25.00 9.45 3.62
C LEU A 9 24.04 9.63 2.44
N ALA A 10 24.56 9.47 1.22
CA ALA A 10 23.78 8.96 0.11
C ALA A 10 23.55 7.49 0.45
N GLY A 11 22.65 7.24 1.38
CA GLY A 11 21.96 5.96 1.44
C GLY A 11 21.07 5.90 0.22
N CYS A 12 21.66 5.73 -0.96
CA CYS A 12 20.95 5.15 -2.08
C CYS A 12 20.57 3.77 -1.61
N ASN A 13 19.35 3.63 -1.12
CA ASN A 13 18.74 2.33 -0.97
C ASN A 13 18.60 1.80 -2.41
N ASP A 14 19.60 1.06 -2.88
CA ASP A 14 19.59 0.28 -4.13
C ASP A 14 18.59 -0.89 -4.03
N LYS A 15 17.47 -0.71 -3.32
CA LYS A 15 16.39 -1.67 -3.28
C LYS A 15 15.59 -1.51 -4.56
N LYS A 16 16.09 -2.13 -5.64
CA LYS A 16 15.32 -2.32 -6.86
C LYS A 16 14.16 -3.24 -6.55
N ILE A 17 12.99 -2.64 -6.30
CA ILE A 17 11.73 -3.36 -6.21
C ILE A 17 11.46 -3.91 -7.60
N ASN A 18 11.33 -5.22 -7.74
CA ASN A 18 10.91 -5.85 -8.99
C ASN A 18 9.91 -6.95 -8.65
N VAL A 19 8.64 -6.59 -8.66
CA VAL A 19 7.58 -7.45 -8.15
C VAL A 19 6.33 -7.29 -9.00
N THR A 20 5.59 -8.39 -9.18
CA THR A 20 4.26 -8.35 -9.78
C THR A 20 3.22 -8.55 -8.71
N ILE A 21 2.31 -7.60 -8.60
CA ILE A 21 1.12 -7.69 -7.74
C ILE A 21 0.04 -8.40 -8.56
N PRO A 22 -0.40 -9.60 -8.17
CA PRO A 22 -1.39 -10.34 -8.95
C PRO A 22 -2.80 -9.78 -8.75
N MET A 23 -3.66 -9.94 -9.76
CA MET A 23 -5.10 -9.75 -9.61
C MET A 23 -5.64 -10.60 -8.46
N GLY A 24 -6.52 -10.01 -7.64
CA GLY A 24 -7.09 -10.62 -6.44
C GLY A 24 -6.21 -10.47 -5.19
N ALA A 25 -4.99 -9.93 -5.32
CA ALA A 25 -4.16 -9.62 -4.17
C ALA A 25 -4.82 -8.56 -3.27
N VAL A 26 -4.61 -8.69 -1.96
CA VAL A 26 -5.02 -7.69 -0.97
C VAL A 26 -3.79 -6.99 -0.43
N ILE A 27 -3.72 -5.67 -0.59
CA ILE A 27 -2.68 -4.83 0.00
C ILE A 27 -3.26 -4.20 1.26
N TYR A 28 -2.55 -4.35 2.37
CA TYR A 28 -2.90 -3.71 3.63
C TYR A 28 -2.06 -2.45 3.79
N ALA A 29 -2.69 -1.32 4.10
CA ALA A 29 -2.00 -0.06 4.34
C ALA A 29 -2.41 0.55 5.68
N LYS A 30 -1.44 0.91 6.51
CA LYS A 30 -1.68 1.65 7.76
C LYS A 30 -1.67 3.14 7.48
N LEU A 31 -2.82 3.79 7.65
CA LEU A 31 -2.99 5.20 7.34
C LEU A 31 -2.20 6.10 8.29
N TYR A 32 -1.46 7.04 7.74
CA TYR A 32 -0.77 8.11 8.49
C TYR A 32 -1.22 9.51 8.07
N HIS A 33 -1.99 9.63 6.99
CA HIS A 33 -2.59 10.88 6.54
C HIS A 33 -4.02 10.66 6.06
N LEU A 34 -4.96 11.50 6.53
CA LEU A 34 -6.33 11.56 6.04
C LEU A 34 -6.51 12.87 5.27
N GLY A 35 -6.25 12.81 3.98
CA GLY A 35 -6.50 13.88 3.03
C GLY A 35 -7.07 13.29 1.75
N ASP A 36 -6.94 14.04 0.66
CA ASP A 36 -7.29 13.55 -0.67
C ASP A 36 -6.02 13.55 -1.55
N PRO A 37 -5.35 12.40 -1.74
CA PRO A 37 -5.73 11.06 -1.27
C PRO A 37 -5.33 10.75 0.18
N ALA A 38 -6.00 9.75 0.80
CA ALA A 38 -5.57 9.21 2.09
C ALA A 38 -4.29 8.39 1.91
N LEU A 39 -3.27 8.63 2.74
CA LEU A 39 -1.97 7.98 2.60
C LEU A 39 -1.72 6.97 3.71
N GLY A 40 -1.20 5.80 3.35
CA GLY A 40 -0.80 4.77 4.29
C GLY A 40 0.43 3.98 3.87
N THR A 41 1.19 3.50 4.85
CA THR A 41 2.35 2.64 4.62
C THR A 41 1.89 1.21 4.36
N VAL A 42 2.43 0.57 3.33
CA VAL A 42 2.13 -0.82 3.01
C VAL A 42 2.65 -1.74 4.12
N LEU A 43 1.81 -2.67 4.57
CA LEU A 43 2.14 -3.66 5.58
C LEU A 43 2.47 -5.01 4.91
N PRO A 44 3.40 -5.80 5.48
CA PRO A 44 3.59 -7.18 5.06
C PRO A 44 2.31 -7.99 5.36
N THR A 45 1.94 -8.90 4.47
CA THR A 45 0.65 -9.62 4.58
C THR A 45 0.54 -10.56 5.79
N GLU A 46 1.64 -10.80 6.50
CA GLU A 46 1.64 -11.44 7.83
C GLU A 46 0.72 -10.73 8.84
N TYR A 47 0.27 -9.51 8.54
CA TYR A 47 -0.73 -8.77 9.33
C TYR A 47 -2.15 -9.39 9.37
N ARG A 48 -2.39 -10.58 8.80
CA ARG A 48 -3.64 -11.31 9.03
C ARG A 48 -3.68 -11.92 10.44
N ALA A 49 -4.51 -11.31 11.28
CA ALA A 49 -5.02 -11.93 12.50
C ALA A 49 -5.53 -13.36 12.22
N GLY A 50 -4.81 -14.36 12.74
CA GLY A 50 -5.25 -15.75 12.92
C GLY A 50 -5.98 -16.41 11.75
N GLY A 51 -5.25 -16.97 10.78
CA GLY A 51 -5.86 -17.85 9.77
C GLY A 51 -4.85 -18.43 8.80
N ALA A 52 -4.63 -19.74 8.89
CA ALA A 52 -3.71 -20.49 8.05
C ALA A 52 -4.10 -20.45 6.57
N GLY A 53 -3.14 -20.05 5.74
CA GLY A 53 -3.22 -20.07 4.28
C GLY A 53 -1.95 -19.46 3.72
N MET A 54 -0.87 -20.24 3.71
CA MET A 54 0.34 -19.90 2.96
C MET A 54 -0.01 -19.92 1.47
N VAL A 55 -0.24 -18.75 0.89
CA VAL A 55 -0.32 -18.59 -0.56
C VAL A 55 0.50 -17.35 -0.91
N ASP A 56 1.71 -17.60 -1.41
CA ASP A 56 2.64 -16.68 -2.08
C ASP A 56 2.62 -15.21 -1.62
N TYR A 57 3.31 -14.92 -0.51
CA TYR A 57 3.36 -13.59 0.12
C TYR A 57 4.60 -12.74 -0.21
N ASP A 58 5.39 -13.12 -1.23
CA ASP A 58 6.64 -12.44 -1.58
C ASP A 58 6.40 -10.96 -1.92
N PHE A 59 5.32 -10.64 -2.65
CA PHE A 59 5.13 -9.28 -3.12
C PHE A 59 4.94 -8.26 -2.00
N SER A 60 4.12 -8.56 -1.00
CA SER A 60 3.83 -7.62 0.08
C SER A 60 5.04 -7.38 0.98
N GLN A 61 5.90 -8.39 1.15
CA GLN A 61 7.14 -8.27 1.90
C GLN A 61 8.14 -7.40 1.14
N VAL A 62 8.25 -7.57 -0.18
CA VAL A 62 9.08 -6.71 -1.03
C VAL A 62 8.58 -5.27 -1.01
N LEU A 63 7.27 -5.04 -1.11
CA LEU A 63 6.69 -3.70 -1.05
C LEU A 63 6.89 -3.04 0.32
N ALA A 64 6.65 -3.76 1.42
CA ALA A 64 6.89 -3.25 2.77
C ALA A 64 8.38 -2.98 3.01
N GLY A 65 9.26 -3.87 2.53
CA GLY A 65 10.71 -3.70 2.61
C GLY A 65 11.27 -2.60 1.71
N GLY A 66 10.50 -2.16 0.71
CA GLY A 66 10.81 -1.04 -0.18
C GLY A 66 10.16 0.28 0.25
N ASP A 67 9.71 0.37 1.52
CA ASP A 67 9.11 1.56 2.12
C ASP A 67 7.94 2.13 1.30
N CYS A 68 7.17 1.25 0.64
CA CYS A 68 6.06 1.66 -0.21
C CYS A 68 4.89 2.26 0.59
N ALA A 69 4.26 3.27 0.00
CA ALA A 69 3.02 3.87 0.45
C ALA A 69 1.92 3.73 -0.60
N LEU A 70 0.67 3.62 -0.12
CA LEU A 70 -0.53 3.71 -0.92
C LEU A 70 -1.22 5.06 -0.68
N GLY A 71 -1.51 5.77 -1.76
CA GLY A 71 -2.47 6.87 -1.80
C GLY A 71 -3.82 6.37 -2.30
N ILE A 72 -4.85 6.49 -1.48
CA ILE A 72 -6.20 5.99 -1.77
C ILE A 72 -7.15 7.19 -1.83
N PRO A 73 -7.65 7.58 -3.02
CA PRO A 73 -8.63 8.66 -3.17
C PRO A 73 -10.00 8.17 -2.68
N LEU A 74 -10.24 8.32 -1.38
CA LEU A 74 -11.45 7.84 -0.72
C LEU A 74 -12.59 8.83 -0.95
N GLU A 75 -13.64 8.39 -1.63
CA GLU A 75 -14.84 9.15 -1.87
C GLU A 75 -16.01 8.60 -1.07
N TRP A 76 -16.88 9.48 -0.56
CA TRP A 76 -18.10 9.04 0.12
C TRP A 76 -19.18 8.65 -0.90
N ASN A 77 -19.60 7.39 -0.88
CA ASN A 77 -20.72 6.90 -1.69
C ASN A 77 -22.02 6.98 -0.89
N ASN A 78 -22.92 7.90 -1.28
CA ASN A 78 -24.20 8.12 -0.60
C ASN A 78 -25.17 6.93 -0.65
N SER A 79 -25.10 6.10 -1.70
CA SER A 79 -25.98 4.93 -1.86
C SER A 79 -25.56 3.81 -0.91
N MET A 80 -24.25 3.54 -0.85
CA MET A 80 -23.68 2.50 0.01
C MET A 80 -23.51 2.97 1.46
N LYS A 81 -23.52 4.28 1.71
CA LYS A 81 -23.16 4.92 2.99
C LYS A 81 -21.78 4.46 3.47
N LYS A 82 -20.82 4.43 2.56
CA LYS A 82 -19.45 3.95 2.77
C LYS A 82 -18.45 4.81 1.99
N HIS A 83 -17.22 4.89 2.47
CA HIS A 83 -16.08 5.36 1.68
C HIS A 83 -15.67 4.29 0.67
N VAL A 84 -15.50 4.69 -0.58
CA VAL A 84 -15.09 3.81 -1.69
C VAL A 84 -13.89 4.41 -2.41
N ALA A 85 -13.16 3.55 -3.11
CA ALA A 85 -12.13 3.94 -4.06
C ALA A 85 -12.12 2.90 -5.18
N ALA A 86 -11.83 3.32 -6.40
CA ALA A 86 -11.69 2.44 -7.57
C ALA A 86 -10.22 2.25 -8.00
N THR A 87 -9.35 3.12 -7.50
CA THR A 87 -7.92 3.11 -7.76
C THR A 87 -7.14 3.40 -6.48
N ALA A 88 -5.84 3.12 -6.51
CA ALA A 88 -4.88 3.60 -5.53
C ALA A 88 -3.54 3.88 -6.21
N THR A 89 -2.78 4.84 -5.74
CA THR A 89 -1.43 5.13 -6.22
C THR A 89 -0.41 4.47 -5.30
N LEU A 90 0.38 3.54 -5.84
CA LEU A 90 1.53 2.96 -5.15
C LEU A 90 2.78 3.79 -5.44
N SER A 91 3.44 4.24 -4.38
CA SER A 91 4.70 4.98 -4.44
C SER A 91 5.71 4.25 -3.56
N CYS A 92 6.90 3.98 -4.09
CA CYS A 92 7.99 3.37 -3.33
C CYS A 92 9.28 4.16 -3.56
N ASP A 93 10.20 4.10 -2.61
CA ASP A 93 11.47 4.81 -2.74
C ASP A 93 12.26 4.29 -3.95
N GLY A 94 12.72 5.21 -4.81
CA GLY A 94 13.51 4.89 -6.00
C GLY A 94 12.74 4.24 -7.15
N VAL A 95 11.40 4.19 -7.08
CA VAL A 95 10.53 3.55 -8.09
C VAL A 95 9.49 4.54 -8.61
N GLU A 96 9.18 4.45 -9.91
CA GLU A 96 8.12 5.26 -10.51
C GLU A 96 6.76 4.90 -9.89
N GLN A 97 5.94 5.91 -9.60
CA GLN A 97 4.59 5.70 -9.10
C GLN A 97 3.76 4.85 -10.06
N ARG A 98 2.94 3.96 -9.50
CA ARG A 98 2.05 3.09 -10.26
C ARG A 98 0.61 3.25 -9.78
N GLU A 99 -0.30 3.43 -10.71
CA GLU A 99 -1.72 3.30 -10.41
C GLU A 99 -2.10 1.82 -10.33
N LEU A 100 -2.81 1.47 -9.26
CA LEU A 100 -3.42 0.17 -9.04
C LEU A 100 -4.92 0.33 -9.24
N LYS A 101 -5.52 -0.51 -10.08
CA LYS A 101 -6.98 -0.64 -10.14
C LYS A 101 -7.46 -1.61 -9.08
N GLY A 102 -8.54 -1.27 -8.39
CA GLY A 102 -9.03 -2.08 -7.29
C GLY A 102 -10.17 -1.48 -6.51
N TYR A 103 -10.35 -1.94 -5.28
CA TYR A 103 -11.35 -1.37 -4.37
C TYR A 103 -10.97 -1.61 -2.92
N VAL A 104 -11.42 -0.70 -2.05
CA VAL A 104 -11.29 -0.89 -0.60
C VAL A 104 -12.34 -1.84 -0.06
N VAL A 105 -11.94 -2.65 0.93
CA VAL A 105 -12.83 -3.56 1.66
C VAL A 105 -12.73 -3.36 3.16
N ASP A 106 -13.86 -3.55 3.85
CA ASP A 106 -13.91 -3.56 5.31
C ASP A 106 -13.32 -4.86 5.89
N LYS A 107 -13.31 -4.93 7.23
CA LYS A 107 -12.81 -6.08 8.00
C LYS A 107 -13.55 -7.39 7.70
N ASP A 108 -14.78 -7.31 7.18
CA ASP A 108 -15.62 -8.46 6.85
C ASP A 108 -15.49 -8.83 5.35
N GLY A 109 -14.58 -8.16 4.62
CA GLY A 109 -14.34 -8.37 3.20
C GLY A 109 -15.38 -7.75 2.28
N LYS A 110 -16.29 -6.91 2.81
CA LYS A 110 -17.30 -6.23 1.97
C LYS A 110 -16.72 -4.94 1.40
N GLN A 111 -17.15 -4.61 0.19
CA GLN A 111 -16.71 -3.38 -0.47
C GLN A 111 -17.10 -2.13 0.34
N GLY A 112 -16.15 -1.20 0.41
CA GLY A 112 -16.29 0.09 1.07
C GLY A 112 -16.04 0.07 2.58
N LEU A 113 -15.59 1.20 3.11
CA LEU A 113 -15.26 1.41 4.52
C LEU A 113 -16.36 2.23 5.21
N ASP A 114 -16.87 1.76 6.34
CA ASP A 114 -17.87 2.50 7.13
C ASP A 114 -17.28 3.77 7.76
N GLY A 115 -15.97 3.78 7.99
CA GLY A 115 -15.24 4.92 8.54
C GLY A 115 -13.74 4.77 8.29
N VAL A 116 -13.03 5.90 8.34
CA VAL A 116 -11.60 5.99 8.05
C VAL A 116 -10.94 6.76 9.18
N ALA A 117 -9.87 6.22 9.76
CA ALA A 117 -9.20 6.81 10.91
C ALA A 117 -7.68 6.77 10.76
N LEU A 118 -6.98 7.78 11.29
CA LEU A 118 -5.53 7.80 11.38
C LEU A 118 -5.03 6.61 12.20
N GLY A 119 -3.98 5.95 11.73
CA GLY A 119 -3.45 4.72 12.31
C GLY A 119 -4.26 3.47 12.00
N GLY A 120 -5.45 3.61 11.38
CA GLY A 120 -6.27 2.50 10.92
C GLY A 120 -5.65 1.76 9.73
N VAL A 121 -6.01 0.49 9.57
CA VAL A 121 -5.56 -0.33 8.44
C VAL A 121 -6.66 -0.41 7.39
N VAL A 122 -6.33 -0.04 6.17
CA VAL A 122 -7.19 -0.19 5.00
C VAL A 122 -6.72 -1.39 4.19
N SER A 123 -7.69 -2.17 3.72
CA SER A 123 -7.46 -3.30 2.81
C SER A 123 -7.88 -2.87 1.40
N PHE A 124 -6.98 -2.97 0.44
CA PHE A 124 -7.23 -2.66 -0.97
C PHE A 124 -7.06 -3.92 -1.83
N VAL A 125 -8.12 -4.33 -2.52
CA VAL A 125 -8.14 -5.51 -3.38
C VAL A 125 -7.80 -5.08 -4.81
N VAL A 126 -6.73 -5.63 -5.37
CA VAL A 126 -6.25 -5.33 -6.72
C VAL A 126 -7.08 -6.10 -7.76
N THR A 127 -7.59 -5.42 -8.77
CA THR A 127 -8.42 -6.03 -9.83
C THR A 127 -7.69 -6.25 -11.14
N GLU A 128 -6.50 -5.69 -11.32
CA GLU A 128 -5.66 -5.92 -12.49
C GLU A 128 -4.20 -6.14 -12.06
N SER A 129 -3.54 -7.16 -12.62
CA SER A 129 -2.14 -7.44 -12.30
C SER A 129 -1.22 -6.31 -12.77
N VAL A 130 -0.25 -5.94 -11.95
CA VAL A 130 0.67 -4.82 -12.24
C VAL A 130 2.07 -5.12 -11.74
N SER A 131 3.06 -4.81 -12.56
CA SER A 131 4.48 -4.93 -12.20
C SER A 131 5.03 -3.59 -11.71
N VAL A 132 5.74 -3.65 -10.59
CA VAL A 132 6.44 -2.54 -9.92
C VAL A 132 7.94 -2.80 -10.09
N LYS A 133 8.65 -1.87 -10.73
CA LYS A 133 10.04 -2.01 -11.19
C LYS A 133 10.81 -0.71 -11.04
#